data_AF-A0A966Q942-F1
#
_entry.id   AF-A0A966Q942-F1
#
_cell.length_a   1.000
_cell.length_b   1.000
_cell.length_c   1.000
_cell.angle_alpha   90.00
_cell.angle_beta   90.00
_cell.angle_gamma   90.00
#
_symmetry.space_group_name_H-M   'P 1'
#
loop_
_entity.id
_entity.type
_entity.pdbx_description
1 polymer ?
#
loop_
_entity_poly.entity_id
_entity_poly.type
_entity_poly.pdbx_seq_one_letter_code
_entity_poly.pdbx_strand_id
1 'polypeptide(L)'
;MNFLYLTQSGSLPMFHRLDDALRGRTEPGRRGFYVSDRRQFDAYLRRCPNLVGNDTKFVREWEVVQKGMRRSPDPDRIADYERQIGDPSLWSALLADRRLYQGRLAFLRQDYTSPYTHEQLLGILEENLEQFQRLFDEVRPDVVFSFICVTLGDYLGYLFAREQGIPFLSLRSTRVENYVTWATDVFEPSTIIRVAYQSGIALHSDALRQAKAFLAAARSQHLKYEGVLPASDRPPKIRVFRRSFLRSGADLL
;
A
#
# COMPACT_ATOMS: atom_id res chain seq x y z
N MET A 1 -15.43 12.63 -11.70
CA MET A 1 -14.44 12.52 -10.62
C MET A 1 -13.30 11.63 -11.06
N ASN A 2 -12.08 12.02 -10.69
CA ASN A 2 -10.86 11.28 -10.95
C ASN A 2 -10.42 10.53 -9.69
N PHE A 3 -10.00 9.28 -9.83
CA PHE A 3 -9.61 8.45 -8.69
C PHE A 3 -8.21 7.86 -8.87
N LEU A 4 -7.43 7.83 -7.80
CA LEU A 4 -6.14 7.15 -7.77
C LEU A 4 -6.18 6.02 -6.75
N TYR A 5 -5.78 4.82 -7.17
CA TYR A 5 -5.77 3.62 -6.34
C TYR A 5 -4.33 3.12 -6.13
N LEU A 6 -3.91 3.02 -4.87
CA LEU A 6 -2.63 2.46 -4.47
C LEU A 6 -2.85 0.99 -4.09
N THR A 7 -2.36 0.10 -4.95
CA THR A 7 -2.66 -1.32 -4.86
C THR A 7 -1.43 -2.12 -4.46
N GLN A 8 -1.68 -3.17 -3.70
CA GLN A 8 -0.67 -4.09 -3.22
C GLN A 8 -1.19 -5.52 -3.13
N SER A 9 -0.30 -6.48 -3.40
CA SER A 9 -0.64 -7.90 -3.40
C SER A 9 -1.94 -8.15 -4.21
N GLY A 10 -2.96 -8.74 -3.59
CA GLY A 10 -4.26 -9.02 -4.22
C GLY A 10 -5.29 -7.89 -4.16
N SER A 11 -4.93 -6.65 -3.83
CA SER A 11 -5.90 -5.56 -3.68
C SER A 11 -6.34 -4.90 -5.00
N LEU A 12 -5.62 -5.12 -6.11
CA LEU A 12 -6.00 -4.59 -7.42
C LEU A 12 -7.43 -4.98 -7.86
N PRO A 13 -7.84 -6.27 -7.82
CA PRO A 13 -9.23 -6.65 -8.10
C PRO A 13 -10.26 -5.96 -7.19
N MET A 14 -9.91 -5.73 -5.92
CA MET A 14 -10.79 -5.07 -4.96
C MET A 14 -10.98 -3.60 -5.35
N PHE A 15 -9.89 -2.88 -5.63
CA PHE A 15 -9.96 -1.47 -6.02
C PHE A 15 -10.57 -1.25 -7.40
N HIS A 16 -10.36 -2.16 -8.35
CA HIS A 16 -11.05 -2.07 -9.63
C HIS A 16 -12.58 -2.21 -9.48
N ARG A 17 -13.06 -3.12 -8.61
CA ARG A 17 -14.50 -3.22 -8.31
C ARG A 17 -15.02 -1.99 -7.58
N LEU A 18 -14.21 -1.39 -6.71
CA LEU A 18 -14.57 -0.13 -6.05
C LEU A 18 -14.71 1.00 -7.08
N ASP A 19 -13.77 1.11 -8.02
CA ASP A 19 -13.84 2.06 -9.14
C ASP A 19 -15.12 1.87 -9.96
N ASP A 20 -15.42 0.65 -10.39
CA ASP A 20 -16.66 0.35 -11.13
C ASP A 20 -17.92 0.77 -10.35
N ALA A 21 -17.96 0.49 -9.04
CA ALA A 21 -19.08 0.85 -8.19
C ALA A 21 -19.22 2.38 -8.00
N LEU A 22 -18.11 3.11 -7.90
CA LEU A 22 -18.10 4.57 -7.76
C LEU A 22 -18.45 5.27 -9.07
N ARG A 23 -18.02 4.75 -10.22
CA ARG A 23 -18.36 5.28 -11.54
C ARG A 23 -19.83 5.05 -11.90
N GLY A 24 -20.48 4.05 -11.32
CA GLY A 24 -21.94 3.92 -11.38
C GLY A 24 -22.70 5.01 -10.61
N ARG A 25 -22.01 5.82 -9.80
CA ARG A 25 -22.60 6.84 -8.90
C ARG A 25 -22.08 8.25 -9.12
N THR A 26 -21.01 8.42 -9.91
CA THR A 26 -20.35 9.70 -10.15
C THR A 26 -20.00 9.83 -11.62
N GLU A 27 -19.83 11.06 -12.11
CA GLU A 27 -19.40 11.27 -13.50
C GLU A 27 -18.01 10.64 -13.73
N PRO A 28 -17.83 9.83 -14.79
CA PRO A 28 -16.58 9.13 -15.04
C PRO A 28 -15.47 10.10 -15.42
N GLY A 29 -14.45 10.21 -14.57
CA GLY A 29 -13.20 10.91 -14.89
C GLY A 29 -12.05 9.95 -15.24
N ARG A 30 -10.83 10.45 -15.13
CA ARG A 30 -9.58 9.68 -15.29
C ARG A 30 -9.35 8.79 -14.06
N ARG A 31 -8.68 7.66 -14.25
CA ARG A 31 -8.30 6.80 -13.14
C ARG A 31 -6.84 6.41 -13.20
N GLY A 32 -6.21 6.31 -12.04
CA GLY A 32 -4.83 5.92 -11.87
C GLY A 32 -4.69 4.70 -10.97
N PHE A 33 -3.72 3.84 -11.25
CA PHE A 33 -3.36 2.71 -10.41
C PHE A 33 -1.86 2.68 -10.18
N TYR A 34 -1.43 2.68 -8.93
CA TYR A 34 -0.12 2.18 -8.53
C TYR A 34 -0.23 0.69 -8.22
N VAL A 35 0.67 -0.13 -8.77
CA VAL A 35 0.62 -1.60 -8.62
C VAL A 35 1.97 -2.15 -8.17
N SER A 36 2.00 -2.78 -6.99
CA SER A 36 3.21 -3.33 -6.37
C SER A 36 3.43 -4.84 -6.49
N ASP A 37 2.54 -5.58 -7.16
CA ASP A 37 2.70 -7.02 -7.38
C ASP A 37 2.52 -7.39 -8.85
N ARG A 38 3.63 -7.69 -9.53
CA ARG A 38 3.66 -8.04 -10.95
C ARG A 38 2.83 -9.29 -11.27
N ARG A 39 2.91 -10.30 -10.41
CA ARG A 39 2.27 -11.60 -10.67
C ARG A 39 0.76 -11.50 -10.58
N GLN A 40 0.27 -10.78 -9.57
CA GLN A 40 -1.16 -10.52 -9.41
C GLN A 40 -1.67 -9.62 -10.53
N PHE A 41 -0.91 -8.60 -10.92
CA PHE A 41 -1.24 -7.74 -12.05
C PHE A 41 -1.41 -8.54 -13.35
N ASP A 42 -0.40 -9.32 -13.74
CA ASP A 42 -0.41 -10.13 -14.96
C ASP A 42 -1.54 -11.16 -14.95
N ALA A 43 -1.77 -11.81 -13.80
CA ALA A 43 -2.87 -12.76 -13.65
C ALA A 43 -4.25 -12.10 -13.75
N TYR A 44 -4.39 -10.89 -13.23
CA TYR A 44 -5.64 -10.16 -13.27
C TYR A 44 -5.92 -9.60 -14.66
N LEU A 45 -4.92 -9.06 -15.36
CA LEU A 45 -5.07 -8.57 -16.74
C LEU A 45 -5.55 -9.65 -17.70
N ARG A 46 -5.11 -10.90 -17.53
CA ARG A 46 -5.63 -12.02 -18.33
C ARG A 46 -7.13 -12.25 -18.16
N ARG A 47 -7.70 -11.88 -17.00
CA ARG A 47 -9.14 -12.01 -16.71
C ARG A 47 -9.92 -10.74 -17.05
N CYS A 48 -9.26 -9.59 -16.98
CA CYS A 48 -9.86 -8.28 -17.19
C CYS A 48 -8.98 -7.45 -18.15
N PRO A 49 -8.88 -7.82 -19.44
CA PRO A 49 -8.00 -7.13 -20.39
C PRO A 49 -8.40 -5.66 -20.60
N ASN A 50 -9.70 -5.34 -20.46
CA ASN A 50 -10.25 -3.99 -20.61
C ASN A 50 -9.87 -3.04 -19.47
N LEU A 51 -9.17 -3.53 -18.43
CA LEU A 51 -8.64 -2.67 -17.38
C LEU A 51 -7.63 -1.65 -17.95
N VAL A 52 -6.87 -2.04 -18.98
CA VAL A 52 -5.94 -1.13 -19.68
C VAL A 52 -6.69 -0.44 -20.80
N GLY A 53 -6.89 0.87 -20.66
CA GLY A 53 -7.52 1.72 -21.67
C GLY A 53 -7.00 3.15 -21.58
N ASN A 54 -7.39 4.00 -22.54
CA ASN A 54 -6.86 5.37 -22.66
C ASN A 54 -7.07 6.22 -21.40
N ASP A 55 -8.13 5.96 -20.65
CA ASP A 55 -8.50 6.73 -19.46
C ASP A 55 -7.86 6.21 -18.17
N THR A 56 -7.06 5.14 -18.27
CA THR A 56 -6.44 4.46 -17.13
C THR A 56 -4.92 4.59 -17.16
N LYS A 57 -4.36 5.18 -16.11
CA LYS A 57 -2.91 5.34 -15.93
C LYS A 57 -2.39 4.31 -14.95
N PHE A 58 -1.20 3.77 -15.24
CA PHE A 58 -0.54 2.79 -14.40
C PHE A 58 0.86 3.23 -14.05
N VAL A 59 1.23 3.09 -12.78
CA VAL A 59 2.62 3.03 -12.33
C VAL A 59 2.84 1.62 -11.77
N ARG A 60 3.82 0.92 -12.31
CA ARG A 60 4.13 -0.47 -11.98
C ARG A 60 5.43 -0.52 -11.19
N GLU A 61 5.37 -0.87 -9.92
CA GLU A 61 6.51 -0.82 -8.99
C GLU A 61 7.75 -1.51 -9.54
N TRP A 62 7.61 -2.68 -10.17
CA TRP A 62 8.75 -3.44 -10.71
C TRP A 62 9.46 -2.72 -11.86
N GLU A 63 8.75 -1.92 -12.66
CA GLU A 63 9.34 -1.12 -13.74
C GLU A 63 10.10 0.08 -13.15
N VAL A 64 9.48 0.73 -12.16
CA VAL A 64 10.05 1.89 -11.45
C VAL A 64 11.32 1.48 -10.70
N VAL A 65 11.29 0.39 -9.95
CA VAL A 65 12.46 -0.09 -9.20
C VAL A 65 13.57 -0.52 -10.16
N GLN A 66 13.27 -1.28 -11.22
CA GLN A 66 14.28 -1.66 -12.21
C GLN A 66 14.99 -0.46 -12.82
N LYS A 67 14.24 0.59 -13.14
CA LYS A 67 14.79 1.82 -13.71
C LYS A 67 15.59 2.60 -12.67
N GLY A 68 15.07 2.76 -11.46
CA GLY A 68 15.74 3.46 -10.37
C GLY A 68 17.05 2.79 -9.93
N MET A 69 17.13 1.45 -9.92
CA MET A 69 18.37 0.73 -9.61
C MET A 69 19.53 1.01 -10.57
N ARG A 70 19.24 1.48 -11.79
CA ARG A 70 20.23 1.79 -12.83
C ARG A 70 20.50 3.30 -12.93
N ARG A 71 19.80 4.09 -12.12
CA ARG A 71 19.89 5.55 -12.12
C ARG A 71 21.01 5.96 -11.18
N SER A 72 21.79 6.96 -11.60
CA SER A 72 22.64 7.71 -10.68
C SER A 72 21.78 8.79 -10.03
N PRO A 73 21.56 8.74 -8.71
CA PRO A 73 20.63 9.63 -8.04
C PRO A 73 21.10 11.08 -8.08
N ASP A 74 20.16 12.01 -8.31
CA ASP A 74 20.38 13.46 -8.24
C ASP A 74 20.03 13.97 -6.81
N PRO A 75 21.01 14.26 -5.95
CA PRO A 75 20.74 14.64 -4.55
C PRO A 75 19.97 15.95 -4.42
N ASP A 76 20.21 16.91 -5.33
CA ASP A 76 19.55 18.22 -5.28
C ASP A 76 18.05 18.07 -5.58
N ARG A 77 17.71 17.23 -6.56
CA ARG A 77 16.32 16.91 -6.88
C ARG A 77 15.61 16.15 -5.76
N ILE A 78 16.28 15.20 -5.13
CA ILE A 78 15.72 14.50 -3.97
C ILE A 78 15.48 15.49 -2.83
N ALA A 79 16.42 16.42 -2.60
CA ALA A 79 16.28 17.46 -1.59
C ALA A 79 15.13 18.44 -1.91
N ASP A 80 14.87 18.74 -3.18
CA ASP A 80 13.69 19.51 -3.61
C ASP A 80 12.39 18.81 -3.24
N TYR A 81 12.25 17.52 -3.60
CA TYR A 81 11.08 16.74 -3.20
C TYR A 81 10.96 16.63 -1.68
N GLU A 82 12.07 16.46 -0.97
CA GLU A 82 12.06 16.36 0.49
C GLU A 82 11.56 17.64 1.15
N ARG A 83 11.98 18.80 0.65
CA ARG A 83 11.45 20.10 1.10
C ARG A 83 9.96 20.25 0.82
N GLN A 84 9.49 19.73 -0.31
CA GLN A 84 8.11 19.88 -0.73
C GLN A 84 7.17 18.95 0.03
N ILE A 85 7.47 17.65 0.08
CA ILE A 85 6.52 16.63 0.57
C ILE A 85 7.02 15.81 1.75
N GLY A 86 8.27 15.96 2.17
CA GLY A 86 8.87 15.16 3.25
C GLY A 86 8.12 15.32 4.58
N ASP A 87 7.92 14.21 5.30
CA ASP A 87 7.38 14.23 6.67
C ASP A 87 7.77 12.99 7.49
N PRO A 88 8.71 13.10 8.44
CA PRO A 88 9.67 14.21 8.59
C PRO A 88 10.71 14.24 7.47
N SER A 89 10.87 13.13 6.74
CA SER A 89 11.84 12.94 5.67
C SER A 89 11.32 11.94 4.64
N LEU A 90 11.90 11.92 3.43
CA LEU A 90 11.57 10.94 2.41
C LEU A 90 12.11 9.54 2.74
N TRP A 91 13.08 9.46 3.66
CA TRP A 91 13.62 8.18 4.11
C TRP A 91 12.55 7.30 4.78
N SER A 92 11.57 7.92 5.44
CA SER A 92 10.40 7.21 6.00
C SER A 92 9.65 6.39 4.96
N ALA A 93 9.59 6.87 3.71
CA ALA A 93 8.92 6.16 2.63
C ALA A 93 9.67 4.87 2.24
N LEU A 94 11.01 4.89 2.25
CA LEU A 94 11.83 3.69 2.03
C LEU A 94 11.69 2.70 3.18
N LEU A 95 11.65 3.20 4.43
CA LEU A 95 11.47 2.35 5.61
C LEU A 95 10.09 1.71 5.69
N ALA A 96 9.06 2.37 5.15
CA ALA A 96 7.70 1.82 5.07
C ALA A 96 7.66 0.53 4.22
N ASP A 97 8.55 0.39 3.24
CA ASP A 97 8.67 -0.82 2.43
C ASP A 97 9.79 -1.74 2.92
N ARG A 98 9.42 -2.64 3.84
CA ARG A 98 10.34 -3.68 4.33
C ARG A 98 10.91 -4.56 3.22
N ARG A 99 10.25 -4.72 2.07
CA ARG A 99 10.75 -5.58 0.97
C ARG A 99 11.93 -4.90 0.29
N LEU A 100 11.88 -3.58 0.15
CA LEU A 100 12.98 -2.79 -0.38
C LEU A 100 14.13 -2.69 0.62
N TYR A 101 13.83 -2.36 1.88
CA TYR A 101 14.87 -2.09 2.88
C TYR A 101 15.51 -3.36 3.48
N GLN A 102 14.75 -4.43 3.67
CA GLN A 102 15.18 -5.66 4.37
C GLN A 102 15.11 -6.91 3.48
N GLY A 103 14.77 -6.71 2.20
CA GLY A 103 14.64 -7.78 1.23
C GLY A 103 13.30 -8.53 1.28
N ARG A 104 13.06 -9.31 0.23
CA ARG A 104 11.76 -9.94 -0.02
C ARG A 104 11.26 -10.84 1.10
N LEU A 105 12.16 -11.49 1.82
CA LEU A 105 11.81 -12.50 2.84
C LEU A 105 11.75 -11.93 4.26
N ALA A 106 11.86 -10.61 4.44
CA ALA A 106 11.78 -9.96 5.74
C ALA A 106 10.46 -10.25 6.50
N PHE A 107 9.39 -10.62 5.77
CA PHE A 107 8.12 -11.03 6.39
C PHE A 107 8.10 -12.49 6.88
N LEU A 108 9.04 -13.32 6.41
CA LEU A 108 9.15 -14.74 6.79
C LEU A 108 10.31 -15.00 7.75
N ARG A 109 11.35 -14.17 7.69
CA ARG A 109 12.59 -14.31 8.46
C ARG A 109 13.02 -12.94 8.95
N GLN A 110 13.62 -12.89 10.13
CA GLN A 110 14.31 -11.70 10.63
C GLN A 110 15.67 -11.54 9.93
N ASP A 111 15.63 -11.41 8.61
CA ASP A 111 16.78 -11.06 7.78
C ASP A 111 16.65 -9.58 7.44
N TYR A 112 17.59 -8.78 7.95
CA TYR A 112 17.59 -7.32 7.79
C TYR A 112 18.58 -6.86 6.72
N THR A 113 19.05 -7.78 5.87
CA THR A 113 20.01 -7.46 4.82
C THR A 113 19.29 -6.78 3.65
N SER A 114 19.64 -5.52 3.38
CA SER A 114 19.17 -4.82 2.18
C SER A 114 19.74 -5.49 0.93
N PRO A 115 18.91 -5.81 -0.08
CA PRO A 115 19.41 -6.28 -1.37
C PRO A 115 19.95 -5.13 -2.25
N TYR A 116 19.81 -3.88 -1.82
CA TYR A 116 20.19 -2.68 -2.55
C TYR A 116 21.26 -1.88 -1.80
N THR A 117 22.17 -1.27 -2.55
CA THR A 117 23.08 -0.25 -2.01
C THR A 117 22.33 1.03 -1.68
N HIS A 118 22.93 1.91 -0.87
CA HIS A 118 22.32 3.21 -0.57
C HIS A 118 22.07 4.05 -1.83
N GLU A 119 23.02 4.08 -2.77
CA GLU A 119 22.87 4.77 -4.05
C GLU A 119 21.69 4.19 -4.87
N GLN A 120 21.54 2.86 -4.90
CA GLN A 120 20.40 2.23 -5.56
C GLN A 120 19.07 2.59 -4.90
N LEU A 121 19.01 2.64 -3.56
CA LEU A 121 17.81 3.05 -2.84
C LEU A 121 17.43 4.50 -3.16
N LEU A 122 18.41 5.41 -3.25
CA LEU A 122 18.17 6.79 -3.68
C LEU A 122 17.69 6.87 -5.13
N GLY A 123 18.28 6.09 -6.05
CA GLY A 123 17.83 6.03 -7.44
C GLY A 123 16.41 5.48 -7.59
N ILE A 124 16.04 4.48 -6.77
CA ILE A 124 14.67 3.96 -6.66
C ILE A 124 13.71 5.02 -6.11
N LEU A 125 14.10 5.74 -5.07
CA LEU A 125 13.30 6.80 -4.47
C LEU A 125 13.06 7.92 -5.49
N GLU A 126 14.10 8.42 -6.14
CA GLU A 126 14.00 9.49 -7.16
C GLU A 126 13.09 9.07 -8.32
N GLU A 127 13.26 7.86 -8.85
CA GLU A 127 12.39 7.37 -9.93
C GLU A 127 10.94 7.24 -9.46
N ASN A 128 10.67 6.79 -8.23
CA ASN A 128 9.31 6.76 -7.69
C ASN A 128 8.72 8.17 -7.57
N LEU A 129 9.48 9.14 -7.05
CA LEU A 129 9.03 10.53 -6.91
C LEU A 129 8.60 11.11 -8.27
N GLU A 130 9.42 10.92 -9.31
CA GLU A 130 9.08 11.39 -10.66
C GLU A 130 7.83 10.70 -11.24
N GLN A 131 7.69 9.39 -11.02
CA GLN A 131 6.52 8.65 -11.52
C GLN A 131 5.24 9.02 -10.77
N PHE A 132 5.31 9.26 -9.47
CA PHE A 132 4.19 9.74 -8.68
C PHE A 132 3.79 11.16 -9.07
N GLN A 133 4.74 12.08 -9.24
CA GLN A 133 4.47 13.43 -9.74
C GLN A 133 3.71 13.37 -11.07
N ARG A 134 4.22 12.60 -12.05
CA ARG A 134 3.54 12.41 -13.34
C ARG A 134 2.16 11.78 -13.19
N LEU A 135 2.01 10.78 -12.33
CA LEU A 135 0.74 10.11 -12.10
C LEU A 135 -0.31 11.09 -11.54
N PHE A 136 0.07 11.92 -10.57
CA PHE A 136 -0.81 12.97 -10.04
C PHE A 136 -1.13 14.03 -11.08
N ASP A 137 -0.16 14.49 -11.88
CA ASP A 137 -0.37 15.49 -12.92
C ASP A 137 -1.31 15.01 -14.04
N GLU A 138 -1.17 13.73 -14.43
CA GLU A 138 -1.97 13.12 -15.48
C GLU A 138 -3.39 12.75 -15.00
N VAL A 139 -3.51 12.18 -13.80
CA VAL A 139 -4.80 11.73 -13.26
C VAL A 139 -5.58 12.88 -12.65
N ARG A 140 -4.90 13.82 -11.97
CA ARG A 140 -5.48 14.89 -11.14
C ARG A 140 -6.55 14.33 -10.19
N PRO A 141 -6.18 13.43 -9.26
CA PRO A 141 -7.16 12.70 -8.48
C PRO A 141 -7.93 13.61 -7.53
N ASP A 142 -9.25 13.41 -7.45
CA ASP A 142 -10.10 14.05 -6.45
C ASP A 142 -10.01 13.31 -5.10
N VAL A 143 -9.67 12.01 -5.14
CA VAL A 143 -9.46 11.14 -3.98
C VAL A 143 -8.38 10.11 -4.30
N VAL A 144 -7.54 9.83 -3.31
CA VAL A 144 -6.59 8.71 -3.32
C VAL A 144 -7.06 7.62 -2.38
N PHE A 145 -7.20 6.40 -2.89
CA PHE A 145 -7.50 5.21 -2.11
C PHE A 145 -6.25 4.36 -1.94
N SER A 146 -6.01 3.85 -0.73
CA SER A 146 -4.96 2.89 -0.44
C SER A 146 -5.51 1.78 0.45
N PHE A 147 -4.77 0.69 0.58
CA PHE A 147 -5.02 -0.35 1.58
C PHE A 147 -3.74 -0.48 2.39
N ILE A 148 -3.80 -0.34 3.72
CA ILE A 148 -2.68 -0.47 4.69
C ILE A 148 -1.30 -0.10 4.13
N CYS A 149 -0.73 1.03 4.56
CA CYS A 149 0.57 1.47 4.08
C CYS A 149 1.71 0.49 4.42
N VAL A 150 2.22 -0.25 3.43
CA VAL A 150 3.34 -1.19 3.58
C VAL A 150 4.30 -1.20 2.38
N THR A 151 4.07 -0.30 1.42
CA THR A 151 4.90 -0.14 0.23
C THR A 151 5.39 1.30 0.12
N LEU A 152 6.48 1.49 -0.62
CA LEU A 152 7.02 2.82 -0.91
C LEU A 152 5.97 3.67 -1.60
N GLY A 153 5.25 3.10 -2.56
CA GLY A 153 4.20 3.79 -3.30
C GLY A 153 2.98 4.17 -2.45
N ASP A 154 2.58 3.37 -1.46
CA ASP A 154 1.51 3.75 -0.53
C ASP A 154 1.89 5.02 0.25
N TYR A 155 3.12 5.06 0.76
CA TYR A 155 3.61 6.18 1.56
C TYR A 155 3.78 7.43 0.69
N LEU A 156 4.40 7.31 -0.48
CA LEU A 156 4.57 8.44 -1.40
C LEU A 156 3.21 8.96 -1.88
N GLY A 157 2.28 8.09 -2.24
CA GLY A 157 0.94 8.51 -2.65
C GLY A 157 0.21 9.28 -1.55
N TYR A 158 0.41 8.93 -0.28
CA TYR A 158 -0.05 9.73 0.86
C TYR A 158 0.63 11.11 0.92
N LEU A 159 1.95 11.18 0.82
CA LEU A 159 2.69 12.46 0.88
C LEU A 159 2.25 13.42 -0.24
N PHE A 160 2.13 12.92 -1.48
CA PHE A 160 1.63 13.72 -2.62
C PHE A 160 0.18 14.16 -2.44
N ALA A 161 -0.70 13.26 -1.97
CA ALA A 161 -2.10 13.61 -1.72
C ALA A 161 -2.21 14.71 -0.65
N ARG A 162 -1.46 14.56 0.45
CA ARG A 162 -1.44 15.55 1.53
C ARG A 162 -0.96 16.92 1.04
N GLU A 163 0.16 16.95 0.31
CA GLU A 163 0.72 18.21 -0.20
C GLU A 163 -0.29 18.96 -1.08
N GLN A 164 -1.05 18.23 -1.89
CA GLN A 164 -2.05 18.81 -2.78
C GLN A 164 -3.43 19.03 -2.12
N GLY A 165 -3.58 18.73 -0.82
CA GLY A 165 -4.86 18.81 -0.12
C GLY A 165 -5.91 17.81 -0.62
N ILE A 166 -5.48 16.73 -1.27
CA ILE A 166 -6.36 15.68 -1.81
C ILE A 166 -6.72 14.68 -0.70
N PRO A 167 -8.01 14.36 -0.51
CA PRO A 167 -8.42 13.35 0.45
C PRO A 167 -7.75 12.00 0.21
N PHE A 168 -7.10 11.49 1.24
CA PHE A 168 -6.49 10.16 1.26
C PHE A 168 -7.34 9.22 2.10
N LEU A 169 -7.73 8.08 1.55
CA LEU A 169 -8.57 7.07 2.20
C LEU A 169 -7.81 5.74 2.23
N SER A 170 -7.19 5.44 3.38
CA SER A 170 -6.51 4.17 3.64
C SER A 170 -7.47 3.17 4.26
N LEU A 171 -7.85 2.16 3.49
CA LEU A 171 -8.64 1.04 3.97
C LEU A 171 -7.80 0.18 4.90
N ARG A 172 -8.34 -0.14 6.07
CA ARG A 172 -7.68 -0.96 7.08
C ARG A 172 -8.64 -2.06 7.54
N SER A 173 -8.15 -3.30 7.55
CA SER A 173 -8.87 -4.39 8.19
C SER A 173 -8.85 -4.19 9.70
N THR A 174 -9.99 -4.37 10.36
CA THR A 174 -10.02 -4.40 11.82
C THR A 174 -9.73 -5.81 12.33
N ARG A 175 -9.38 -5.93 13.61
CA ARG A 175 -9.31 -7.23 14.31
C ARG A 175 -10.66 -7.63 14.92
N VAL A 176 -11.73 -6.91 14.57
CA VAL A 176 -13.08 -7.10 15.07
C VAL A 176 -13.92 -7.61 13.91
N GLU A 177 -14.23 -8.89 13.93
CA GLU A 177 -15.01 -9.54 12.87
C GLU A 177 -14.42 -9.23 11.47
N ASN A 178 -15.28 -8.97 10.49
CA ASN A 178 -14.92 -8.62 9.12
C ASN A 178 -15.15 -7.12 8.83
N TYR A 179 -15.02 -6.26 9.86
CA TYR A 179 -15.12 -4.83 9.65
C TYR A 179 -13.84 -4.25 9.07
N VAL A 180 -14.03 -3.16 8.32
CA VAL A 180 -12.97 -2.32 7.78
C VAL A 180 -13.18 -0.88 8.24
N THR A 181 -12.10 -0.12 8.30
CA THR A 181 -12.14 1.33 8.57
C THR A 181 -11.43 2.08 7.46
N TRP A 182 -11.84 3.34 7.28
CA TRP A 182 -11.11 4.30 6.46
C TRP A 182 -10.32 5.21 7.39
N ALA A 183 -9.00 5.22 7.23
CA ALA A 183 -8.14 6.22 7.84
C ALA A 183 -7.81 7.31 6.82
N THR A 184 -7.58 8.51 7.33
CA THR A 184 -7.24 9.69 6.51
C THR A 184 -5.74 9.92 6.36
N ASP A 185 -4.93 9.02 6.94
CA ASP A 185 -3.47 9.08 6.98
C ASP A 185 -2.89 7.65 6.92
N VAL A 186 -1.57 7.56 6.89
CA VAL A 186 -0.83 6.27 6.92
C VAL A 186 -0.44 5.83 8.33
N PHE A 187 -0.78 6.61 9.37
CA PHE A 187 -0.31 6.39 10.73
C PHE A 187 -1.29 5.54 11.57
N GLU A 188 -0.74 4.78 12.51
CA GLU A 188 -1.52 4.01 13.47
C GLU A 188 -1.27 4.54 14.90
N PRO A 189 -2.33 4.67 15.74
CA PRO A 189 -3.75 4.48 15.40
C PRO A 189 -4.27 5.59 14.49
N SER A 190 -5.25 5.29 13.63
CA SER A 190 -5.89 6.31 12.79
C SER A 190 -6.40 7.49 13.64
N THR A 191 -6.26 8.71 13.11
CA THR A 191 -6.66 9.94 13.82
C THR A 191 -8.15 9.92 14.21
N ILE A 192 -9.03 9.41 13.34
CA ILE A 192 -10.47 9.28 13.62
C ILE A 192 -10.73 8.38 14.84
N ILE A 193 -10.11 7.21 14.89
CA ILE A 193 -10.27 6.28 16.03
C ILE A 193 -9.70 6.90 17.30
N ARG A 194 -8.52 7.53 17.23
CA ARG A 194 -7.88 8.18 18.36
C ARG A 194 -8.75 9.28 18.95
N VAL A 195 -9.31 10.16 18.12
CA VAL A 195 -10.20 11.25 18.54
C VAL A 195 -11.49 10.69 19.13
N ALA A 196 -12.11 9.69 18.51
CA ALA A 196 -13.32 9.05 19.03
C ALA A 196 -13.08 8.40 20.41
N TYR A 197 -11.92 7.77 20.60
CA TYR A 197 -11.54 7.18 21.88
C TYR A 197 -11.26 8.26 22.96
N GLN A 198 -10.50 9.30 22.62
CA GLN A 198 -10.08 10.35 23.55
C GLN A 198 -11.21 11.32 23.94
N SER A 199 -12.15 11.56 23.03
CA SER A 199 -13.33 12.41 23.30
C SER A 199 -14.25 11.82 24.37
N GLY A 200 -14.01 10.58 24.81
CA GLY A 200 -14.78 9.95 25.86
C GLY A 200 -16.25 9.81 25.49
N ILE A 201 -16.55 9.70 24.18
CA ILE A 201 -17.91 9.49 23.67
C ILE A 201 -18.53 8.39 24.53
N ALA A 202 -19.58 8.76 25.27
CA ALA A 202 -20.30 7.83 26.10
C ALA A 202 -20.75 6.69 25.18
N LEU A 203 -20.16 5.50 25.39
CA LEU A 203 -20.53 4.34 24.61
C LEU A 203 -22.02 4.12 24.86
N HIS A 204 -22.80 4.16 23.77
CA HIS A 204 -24.21 3.76 23.84
C HIS A 204 -24.28 2.39 24.53
N SER A 205 -25.29 2.17 25.38
CA SER A 205 -25.43 0.94 26.16
C SER A 205 -25.32 -0.32 25.28
N ASP A 206 -25.79 -0.23 24.04
CA ASP A 206 -25.66 -1.28 23.02
C ASP A 206 -24.21 -1.52 22.57
N ALA A 207 -23.42 -0.47 22.33
CA ALA A 207 -22.01 -0.61 21.94
C ALA A 207 -21.19 -1.27 23.05
N LEU A 208 -21.45 -0.91 24.31
CA LEU A 208 -20.81 -1.56 25.46
C LEU A 208 -21.22 -3.05 25.57
N ARG A 209 -22.50 -3.36 25.35
CA ARG A 209 -22.99 -4.74 25.34
C ARG A 209 -22.32 -5.56 24.22
N GLN A 210 -22.24 -5.02 23.00
CA GLN A 210 -21.58 -5.66 21.87
C GLN A 210 -20.08 -5.88 22.14
N ALA A 211 -19.38 -4.89 22.68
CA ALA A 211 -17.97 -5.02 23.04
C ALA A 211 -17.73 -6.13 24.08
N LYS A 212 -18.57 -6.21 25.12
CA LYS A 212 -18.50 -7.28 26.12
C LYS A 212 -18.75 -8.66 25.51
N ALA A 213 -19.76 -8.77 24.64
CA ALA A 213 -20.07 -10.02 23.95
C ALA A 213 -18.92 -10.47 23.04
N PHE A 214 -18.36 -9.56 22.26
CA PHE A 214 -17.19 -9.82 21.41
C PHE A 214 -15.99 -10.30 22.23
N LEU A 215 -15.66 -9.63 23.35
CA LEU A 215 -14.54 -10.03 24.21
C LEU A 215 -14.75 -11.39 24.87
N ALA A 216 -15.98 -11.73 25.26
CA ALA A 216 -16.30 -13.05 25.80
C ALA A 216 -16.11 -14.14 24.74
N ALA A 217 -16.65 -13.94 23.53
CA ALA A 217 -16.48 -14.85 22.41
C ALA A 217 -14.99 -15.02 22.05
N ALA A 218 -14.27 -13.90 21.94
CA ALA A 218 -12.85 -13.87 21.62
C ALA A 218 -11.98 -14.72 22.54
N ARG A 219 -12.22 -14.61 23.85
CA ARG A 219 -11.50 -15.37 24.88
C ARG A 219 -11.82 -16.85 24.82
N SER A 220 -13.06 -17.21 24.48
CA SER A 220 -13.51 -18.60 24.44
C SER A 220 -13.09 -19.37 23.18
N GLN A 221 -13.01 -18.70 22.02
CA GLN A 221 -12.91 -19.39 20.71
C GLN A 221 -11.58 -19.19 19.98
N HIS A 222 -10.62 -18.45 20.55
CA HIS A 222 -9.39 -17.99 19.86
C HIS A 222 -9.74 -17.28 18.55
N LEU A 223 -9.97 -15.96 18.62
CA LEU A 223 -10.36 -15.13 17.47
C LEU A 223 -9.63 -15.51 16.18
N LYS A 224 -10.41 -15.92 15.18
CA LYS A 224 -9.99 -16.00 13.79
C LYS A 224 -10.75 -14.91 13.05
N TYR A 225 -10.03 -14.04 12.36
CA TYR A 225 -10.62 -13.11 11.40
C TYR A 225 -10.33 -13.62 9.98
N GLU A 226 -11.12 -13.18 9.01
CA GLU A 226 -10.96 -13.60 7.62
C GLU A 226 -9.55 -13.31 7.11
N GLY A 227 -8.93 -14.31 6.47
CA GLY A 227 -7.55 -14.24 5.99
C GLY A 227 -6.49 -14.78 6.96
N VAL A 228 -6.83 -15.12 8.21
CA VAL A 228 -5.93 -15.92 9.06
C VAL A 228 -5.88 -17.35 8.53
N LEU A 229 -4.77 -17.72 7.92
CA LEU A 229 -4.49 -19.11 7.62
C LEU A 229 -4.36 -19.86 8.95
N PRO A 230 -5.19 -20.89 9.22
CA PRO A 230 -4.99 -21.71 10.40
C PRO A 230 -3.57 -22.29 10.34
N ALA A 231 -2.89 -22.36 11.48
CA ALA A 231 -1.62 -23.05 11.57
C ALA A 231 -1.83 -24.46 11.04
N SER A 232 -1.13 -24.79 9.94
CA SER A 232 -1.23 -26.10 9.32
C SER A 232 -0.58 -27.12 10.27
N ASP A 233 -1.25 -28.24 10.55
CA ASP A 233 -0.66 -29.37 11.29
C ASP A 233 0.54 -30.00 10.58
N ARG A 234 0.73 -29.68 9.29
CA ARG A 234 1.89 -30.13 8.54
C ARG A 234 3.12 -29.33 8.98
N PRO A 235 4.23 -30.00 9.32
CA PRO A 235 5.47 -29.31 9.64
C PRO A 235 5.86 -28.38 8.48
N PRO A 236 6.38 -27.18 8.76
CA PRO A 236 6.74 -26.23 7.73
C PRO A 236 7.72 -26.90 6.76
N LYS A 237 7.28 -27.08 5.51
CA LYS A 237 8.16 -27.53 4.43
C LYS A 237 9.08 -26.37 4.08
N ILE A 238 10.17 -26.20 4.84
CA ILE A 238 11.22 -25.25 4.51
C ILE A 238 11.94 -25.79 3.27
N ARG A 239 11.42 -25.50 2.08
CA ARG A 239 12.23 -25.57 0.87
C ARG A 239 13.24 -24.44 0.99
N VAL A 240 14.45 -24.79 1.40
CA VAL A 240 15.62 -23.90 1.28
C VAL A 240 15.77 -23.60 -0.21
N PHE A 241 15.29 -22.45 -0.65
CA PHE A 241 15.57 -21.96 -1.99
C PHE A 241 17.09 -21.76 -2.08
N ARG A 242 17.78 -22.69 -2.74
CA ARG A 242 19.21 -22.53 -3.06
C ARG A 242 19.37 -21.24 -3.88
N ARG A 243 20.39 -20.45 -3.52
CA ARG A 243 20.84 -19.11 -3.96
C ARG A 243 20.82 -18.75 -5.48
N SER A 244 20.26 -19.59 -6.36
CA SER A 244 20.25 -19.39 -7.81
C SER A 244 19.38 -18.23 -8.33
N PHE A 245 18.55 -17.60 -7.50
CA PHE A 245 17.69 -16.48 -7.92
C PHE A 245 18.34 -15.08 -7.84
N LEU A 246 19.60 -14.97 -7.43
CA LEU A 246 20.29 -13.69 -7.23
C LEU A 246 20.84 -13.02 -8.51
N ARG A 247 20.44 -13.45 -9.73
CA ARG A 247 21.03 -12.92 -10.98
C ARG A 247 20.12 -12.08 -11.88
N SER A 248 18.85 -11.88 -11.57
CA SER A 248 18.07 -10.84 -12.24
C SER A 248 17.22 -10.06 -11.23
N GLY A 249 17.74 -8.92 -10.78
CA GLY A 249 16.99 -7.96 -9.94
C GLY A 249 15.72 -7.40 -10.59
N ALA A 250 15.45 -7.77 -11.85
CA ALA A 250 14.31 -7.35 -12.65
C ALA A 250 13.08 -8.27 -12.53
N ASP A 251 13.24 -9.58 -12.33
CA ASP A 251 12.09 -10.51 -12.39
C ASP A 251 11.40 -10.75 -11.04
N LEU A 252 11.75 -9.95 -10.02
CA LEU A 252 11.53 -10.31 -8.61
C LEU A 252 10.75 -9.29 -7.77
N LEU A 253 10.21 -8.25 -8.42
CA LEU A 253 9.15 -7.38 -7.93
C LEU A 253 7.87 -7.64 -8.75
#